data_AF-R9TN86-F1
#
_entry.id   AF-R9TN86-F1
#
_cell.length_a   1.000
_cell.length_b   1.000
_cell.length_c   1.000
_cell.angle_alpha   90.00
_cell.angle_beta   90.00
_cell.angle_gamma   90.00
#
_symmetry.space_group_name_H-M   'P 1'
#
loop_
_entity.id
_entity.type
_entity.pdbx_description
1 polymer ?
#
loop_
_entity_poly.entity_id
_entity_poly.type
_entity_poly.pdbx_seq_one_letter_code
_entity_poly.pdbx_strand_id
1 'polypeptide(L)'
;MQAVGLAGGASSTAIWSVRFDGFTGTVAFDATTGQREEIVYSLVTKTYAAYRLLITWSRNSSAFNPVIRNFNPTETKAVILPSPLRAVTVCMAAAPTCSETEALNAMVYVFLLQNRKSSSVQGATTFIPLVLDTGLSGVQGLVSLIPVARSCSVFVGPGRDRVALALTPVVNQFAITQLDYNTAEELFSDRVLYPYFSRSTPTNAFNYRIYGEVCAYFAWERVVIVGFDDQFGRARVESMQKSMRQRNIHVERAHMVPTADKEGLVSTMETIYKKDIARIIILLLPFYDDAAKMFFNLFTEFSYMNQYIFFLSNELCQYAASHPAERNKAQSSFCVFPYVLPKQLETINKEAAQSGLYKEQARILLQGGFAAEVDRCNLTTIRSGDAFAIDAAYTVIDSVNRAVNAGVNLNRSANLLSYVRATSLDGLTGNFSIDKTGNRDVASFGFDIQMINRTLYLGRWNSRQSPSFRFTATEPIVWMTGSKEVPADTFRDIQFILGTTVSASPGTIVLSVLGFVGTIAVFAFCYRHYKLQKLVELSLQSNCVPVTEEEMRRLRGAHALKPEV
;
A
#
# COMPACT_ATOMS: atom_id res chain seq x y z
N MET A 1 -4.18 33.59 35.11
CA MET A 1 -5.00 34.16 34.03
C MET A 1 -5.40 35.60 34.36
N GLN A 2 -4.44 36.54 34.27
CA GLN A 2 -4.69 37.98 34.20
C GLN A 2 -3.60 38.56 33.28
N ALA A 3 -3.67 38.22 32.00
CA ALA A 3 -2.88 38.83 30.92
C ALA A 3 -3.58 38.69 29.57
N VAL A 4 -4.90 38.42 29.55
CA VAL A 4 -5.70 38.34 28.33
C VAL A 4 -6.82 39.36 28.46
N GLY A 5 -6.47 40.58 28.10
CA GLY A 5 -7.31 41.76 28.16
C GLY A 5 -6.36 42.94 28.04
N LEU A 6 -6.28 43.53 26.84
CA LEU A 6 -5.36 44.60 26.39
C LEU A 6 -4.17 44.17 25.49
N ALA A 7 -4.30 43.13 24.67
CA ALA A 7 -3.32 42.83 23.61
C ALA A 7 -3.93 42.92 22.19
N GLY A 8 -4.64 44.02 21.90
CA GLY A 8 -4.85 44.46 20.51
C GLY A 8 -3.66 45.33 20.10
N GLY A 9 -2.49 44.72 19.86
CA GLY A 9 -1.30 45.46 19.37
C GLY A 9 0.06 45.10 19.96
N ALA A 10 0.18 44.06 20.80
CA ALA A 10 1.48 43.65 21.33
C ALA A 10 2.24 42.76 20.32
N SER A 11 3.45 43.18 19.93
CA SER A 11 4.39 42.38 19.14
C SER A 11 4.70 41.03 19.82
N SER A 12 4.89 39.95 19.05
CA SER A 12 5.31 38.63 19.57
C SER A 12 6.58 38.70 20.43
N THR A 13 7.45 39.67 20.15
CA THR A 13 8.66 39.95 20.94
C THR A 13 8.36 40.43 22.37
N ALA A 14 7.23 41.09 22.61
CA ALA A 14 6.85 41.57 23.95
C ALA A 14 6.42 40.42 24.88
N ILE A 15 5.86 39.33 24.31
CA ILE A 15 5.51 38.12 25.06
C ILE A 15 6.78 37.34 25.43
N TRP A 16 7.77 37.29 24.54
CA TRP A 16 9.03 36.59 24.78
C TRP A 16 9.98 37.33 25.74
N SER A 17 9.78 38.63 25.97
CA SER A 17 10.51 39.41 26.99
C SER A 17 9.91 39.32 28.40
N VAL A 18 8.82 38.56 28.59
CA VAL A 18 8.14 38.46 29.88
C VAL A 18 9.00 37.67 30.87
N ARG A 19 9.39 38.33 31.97
CA ARG A 19 10.06 37.73 33.12
C ARG A 19 9.31 38.10 34.40
N PHE A 20 8.86 37.11 35.16
CA PHE A 20 8.19 37.33 36.45
C PHE A 20 8.39 36.13 37.38
N ASP A 21 8.25 36.35 38.69
CA ASP A 21 8.32 35.26 39.66
C ASP A 21 6.96 34.58 39.81
N GLY A 22 6.88 33.33 39.33
CA GLY A 22 5.70 32.49 39.43
C GLY A 22 5.81 31.48 40.57
N PHE A 23 4.72 30.74 40.78
CA PHE A 23 4.64 29.67 41.80
C PHE A 23 5.64 28.53 41.60
N THR A 24 6.26 28.45 40.42
CA THR A 24 7.23 27.43 40.03
C THR A 24 8.64 28.03 39.87
N GLY A 25 8.91 29.16 40.54
CA GLY A 25 10.12 29.96 40.36
C GLY A 25 9.96 31.01 39.27
N THR A 26 11.07 31.64 38.89
CA THR A 26 11.08 32.64 37.83
C THR A 26 10.59 32.03 36.51
N VAL A 27 9.63 32.69 35.90
CA VAL A 27 9.09 32.38 34.57
C VAL A 27 9.73 33.40 33.62
N ALA A 28 10.61 32.93 32.75
CA ALA A 28 11.16 33.69 31.64
C ALA A 28 11.04 32.85 30.35
N PHE A 29 11.21 33.45 29.19
CA PHE A 29 11.15 32.76 27.90
C PHE A 29 12.42 33.05 27.08
N ASP A 30 12.96 32.03 26.41
CA ASP A 30 14.08 32.16 25.50
C ASP A 30 13.65 33.03 24.32
N ALA A 31 14.43 34.08 24.04
CA ALA A 31 14.09 35.09 23.02
C ALA A 31 14.08 34.53 21.58
N THR A 32 14.67 33.35 21.36
CA THR A 32 14.83 32.71 20.05
C THR A 32 13.83 31.57 19.85
N THR A 33 13.60 30.75 20.88
CA THR A 33 12.74 29.56 20.80
C THR A 33 11.36 29.78 21.42
N GLY A 34 11.15 30.86 22.17
CA GLY A 34 9.90 31.15 22.90
C GLY A 34 9.57 30.11 23.98
N GLN A 35 10.53 29.27 24.37
CA GLN A 35 10.33 28.24 25.39
C GLN A 35 10.69 28.79 26.77
N ARG A 36 10.03 28.27 27.80
CA ARG A 36 10.28 28.72 29.18
C ARG A 36 11.73 28.44 29.60
N GLU A 37 12.42 29.46 30.07
CA GLU A 37 13.71 29.36 30.75
C GLU A 37 13.52 28.81 32.18
N GLU A 38 14.48 27.99 32.63
CA GLU A 38 14.58 27.50 34.02
C GLU A 38 13.37 26.70 34.52
N ILE A 39 13.04 25.59 33.85
CA ILE A 39 12.08 24.62 34.40
C ILE A 39 12.80 23.68 35.37
N VAL A 40 12.29 23.60 36.59
CA VAL A 40 12.72 22.62 37.61
C VAL A 40 11.63 21.56 37.77
N TYR A 41 11.94 20.33 37.42
CA TYR A 41 11.13 19.16 37.76
C TYR A 41 11.64 18.55 39.05
N SER A 42 10.75 18.05 39.90
CA SER A 42 11.12 17.41 41.15
C SER A 42 10.47 16.05 41.30
N LEU A 43 11.23 15.06 41.75
CA LEU A 43 10.69 13.76 42.14
C LEU A 43 10.20 13.83 43.58
N VAL A 44 8.90 13.57 43.74
CA VAL A 44 8.21 13.50 45.03
C VAL A 44 7.65 12.09 45.23
N THR A 45 7.57 11.65 46.48
CA THR A 45 6.92 10.40 46.86
C THR A 45 5.96 10.67 48.01
N LYS A 46 5.23 9.65 48.48
CA LYS A 46 4.33 9.78 49.65
C LYS A 46 5.05 10.35 50.89
N THR A 47 6.33 10.05 51.07
CA THR A 47 7.16 10.53 52.19
C THR A 47 8.00 11.77 51.86
N TYR A 48 8.23 12.05 50.57
CA TYR A 48 9.03 13.18 50.07
C TYR A 48 8.12 14.14 49.29
N ALA A 49 7.46 15.06 50.00
CA ALA A 49 6.52 16.03 49.42
C ALA A 49 7.23 17.24 48.77
N ALA A 50 6.46 18.20 48.25
CA ALA A 50 6.98 19.42 47.60
C ALA A 50 7.99 20.23 48.45
N TYR A 51 7.94 20.10 49.77
CA TYR A 51 8.86 20.76 50.72
C TYR A 51 10.09 19.92 51.08
N ARG A 52 10.18 18.66 50.61
CA ARG A 52 11.28 17.74 50.86
C ARG A 52 11.50 16.88 49.62
N LEU A 53 12.13 17.48 48.62
CA LEU A 53 12.34 16.90 47.29
C LEU A 53 13.39 15.79 47.32
N LEU A 54 13.21 14.73 46.54
CA LEU A 54 14.17 13.63 46.45
C LEU A 54 15.25 13.92 45.40
N ILE A 55 14.83 14.30 44.20
CA ILE A 55 15.69 14.71 43.08
C ILE A 55 15.08 15.94 42.41
N THR A 56 15.90 16.88 41.96
CA THR A 56 15.49 17.90 40.99
C THR A 56 16.25 17.78 39.69
N TRP A 57 15.56 18.06 38.58
CA TRP A 57 16.13 18.30 37.26
C TRP A 57 15.86 19.74 36.89
N SER A 58 16.91 20.54 36.70
CA SER A 58 16.77 21.88 36.17
C SER A 58 17.49 22.03 34.84
N ARG A 59 16.88 22.73 33.90
CA ARG A 59 17.53 23.09 32.63
C ARG A 59 17.70 24.60 32.59
N ASN A 60 18.94 25.06 32.68
CA ASN A 60 19.26 26.46 32.47
C ASN A 60 19.41 26.72 30.96
N SER A 61 18.93 27.86 30.45
CA SER A 61 18.71 28.10 29.00
C SER A 61 19.98 27.97 28.14
N SER A 62 21.16 28.08 28.76
CA SER A 62 22.47 27.99 28.12
C SER A 62 23.17 26.61 28.25
N ALA A 63 22.62 25.65 28.98
CA ALA A 63 23.24 24.34 29.19
C ALA A 63 22.60 23.22 28.36
N PHE A 64 23.42 22.48 27.59
CA PHE A 64 22.99 21.29 26.83
C PHE A 64 22.61 20.12 27.74
N ASN A 65 23.12 20.09 28.97
CA ASN A 65 22.87 19.02 29.93
C ASN A 65 22.00 19.54 31.09
N PRO A 66 20.93 18.82 31.48
CA PRO A 66 20.16 19.16 32.66
C PRO A 66 21.04 19.02 33.91
N VAL A 67 20.90 19.94 34.85
CA VAL A 67 21.50 19.85 36.17
C VAL A 67 20.60 18.95 37.03
N ILE A 68 21.14 17.83 37.46
CA ILE A 68 20.44 16.88 38.34
C ILE A 68 20.98 17.05 39.75
N ARG A 69 20.13 17.40 40.72
CA ARG A 69 20.49 17.41 42.14
C ARG A 69 19.74 16.32 42.87
N ASN A 70 20.48 15.41 43.48
CA ASN A 70 19.93 14.40 44.37
C ASN A 70 20.12 14.87 45.83
N PHE A 71 19.02 15.19 46.50
CA PHE A 71 19.06 15.72 47.87
C PHE A 71 19.25 14.64 48.93
N ASN A 72 18.95 13.38 48.60
CA ASN A 72 19.16 12.26 49.50
C ASN A 72 19.58 11.00 48.69
N PRO A 73 20.89 10.84 48.40
CA PRO A 73 21.37 9.75 47.55
C PRO A 73 21.11 8.35 48.11
N THR A 74 21.14 8.17 49.42
CA THR A 74 20.93 6.87 50.10
C THR A 74 19.49 6.39 49.94
N GLU A 75 18.53 7.26 50.23
CA GLU A 75 17.09 6.99 50.08
C GLU A 75 16.70 6.91 48.60
N THR A 76 17.29 7.77 47.76
CA THR A 76 17.13 7.64 46.31
C THR A 76 17.59 6.28 45.83
N LYS A 77 18.72 5.75 46.32
CA LYS A 77 19.20 4.40 45.93
C LYS A 77 18.30 3.27 46.46
N ALA A 78 17.60 3.49 47.57
CA ALA A 78 16.65 2.54 48.15
C ALA A 78 15.28 2.56 47.45
N VAL A 79 14.83 3.72 46.98
CA VAL A 79 13.54 3.93 46.28
C VAL A 79 13.69 3.73 44.77
N ILE A 80 14.72 4.32 44.20
CA ILE A 80 15.15 4.19 42.81
C ILE A 80 16.36 3.26 42.82
N LEU A 81 16.08 1.96 42.79
CA LEU A 81 17.12 0.97 42.53
C LEU A 81 17.87 1.41 41.26
N PRO A 82 19.23 1.42 41.25
CA PRO A 82 19.97 1.73 40.04
C PRO A 82 19.51 0.76 38.97
N SER A 83 18.72 1.26 38.02
CA SER A 83 18.01 0.41 37.10
C SER A 83 19.03 -0.33 36.24
N PRO A 84 19.17 -1.67 36.38
CA PRO A 84 19.87 -2.44 35.35
C PRO A 84 19.03 -2.48 34.06
N LEU A 85 17.77 -2.01 34.10
CA LEU A 85 16.88 -1.98 32.96
C LEU A 85 17.29 -0.82 32.06
N ARG A 86 17.88 -1.18 30.92
CA ARG A 86 18.00 -0.30 29.76
C ARG A 86 16.57 -0.06 29.27
N ALA A 87 16.15 1.20 29.14
CA ALA A 87 14.82 1.52 28.63
C ALA A 87 14.92 2.03 27.20
N VAL A 88 13.98 1.60 26.36
CA VAL A 88 13.89 2.01 24.95
C VAL A 88 12.50 2.58 24.72
N THR A 89 12.43 3.86 24.40
CA THR A 89 11.16 4.50 24.06
C THR A 89 10.83 4.19 22.61
N VAL A 90 9.75 3.44 22.41
CA VAL A 90 9.21 3.09 21.09
C VAL A 90 8.10 4.09 20.80
N CYS A 91 8.38 5.09 19.96
CA CYS A 91 7.36 6.02 19.51
C CYS A 91 6.53 5.35 18.42
N MET A 92 5.22 5.32 18.59
CA MET A 92 4.29 4.60 17.73
C MET A 92 3.23 5.56 17.24
N ALA A 93 3.01 5.62 15.94
CA ALA A 93 2.09 6.57 15.33
C ALA A 93 1.00 5.84 14.53
N ALA A 94 -0.22 6.37 14.61
CA ALA A 94 -1.38 5.89 13.87
C ALA A 94 -2.37 7.05 13.68
N ALA A 95 -3.26 6.93 12.69
CA ALA A 95 -4.42 7.82 12.62
C ALA A 95 -5.55 7.28 13.53
N PRO A 96 -6.48 8.14 13.98
CA PRO A 96 -7.53 7.76 14.92
C PRO A 96 -8.69 7.08 14.19
N THR A 97 -8.42 5.89 13.64
CA THR A 97 -9.42 4.98 13.04
C THR A 97 -9.40 3.64 13.75
N CYS A 98 -10.51 2.88 13.70
CA CYS A 98 -10.55 1.61 14.41
C CYS A 98 -9.50 0.62 13.91
N SER A 99 -9.35 0.47 12.60
CA SER A 99 -8.36 -0.43 12.00
C SER A 99 -6.93 -0.12 12.40
N GLU A 100 -6.56 1.17 12.42
CA GLU A 100 -5.19 1.56 12.77
C GLU A 100 -4.94 1.49 14.27
N THR A 101 -5.96 1.79 15.08
CA THR A 101 -5.88 1.66 16.54
C THR A 101 -5.81 0.19 16.95
N GLU A 102 -6.46 -0.73 16.24
CA GLU A 102 -6.31 -2.18 16.44
C GLU A 102 -4.87 -2.63 16.20
N ALA A 103 -4.28 -2.25 15.06
CA ALA A 103 -2.87 -2.53 14.75
C ALA A 103 -1.91 -1.92 15.77
N LEU A 104 -2.16 -0.67 16.17
CA LEU A 104 -1.40 0.05 17.19
C LEU A 104 -1.47 -0.67 18.54
N ASN A 105 -2.68 -1.07 18.96
CA ASN A 105 -2.92 -1.78 20.20
C ASN A 105 -2.26 -3.17 20.22
N ALA A 106 -2.29 -3.88 19.09
CA ALA A 106 -1.63 -5.17 18.92
C ALA A 106 -0.11 -5.06 19.10
N MET A 107 0.51 -3.99 18.60
CA MET A 107 1.94 -3.72 18.86
C MET A 107 2.20 -3.38 20.33
N VAL A 108 1.36 -2.54 20.96
CA VAL A 108 1.47 -2.21 22.40
C VAL A 108 1.41 -3.48 23.24
N TYR A 109 0.48 -4.39 22.93
CA TYR A 109 0.38 -5.70 23.58
C TYR A 109 1.70 -6.47 23.53
N VAL A 110 2.34 -6.55 22.35
CA VAL A 110 3.59 -7.30 22.16
C VAL A 110 4.72 -6.71 23.02
N PHE A 111 4.87 -5.38 23.08
CA PHE A 111 5.88 -4.74 23.92
C PHE A 111 5.63 -4.97 25.42
N LEU A 112 4.37 -4.84 25.87
CA LEU A 112 4.02 -5.10 27.27
C LEU A 112 4.21 -6.56 27.66
N LEU A 113 3.86 -7.48 26.77
CA LEU A 113 4.10 -8.91 26.96
C LEU A 113 5.59 -9.21 27.09
N GLN A 114 6.42 -8.60 26.23
CA GLN A 114 7.87 -8.74 26.29
C GLN A 114 8.43 -8.24 27.62
N ASN A 115 8.02 -7.04 28.07
CA ASN A 115 8.45 -6.48 29.34
C ASN A 115 8.08 -7.38 30.53
N ARG A 116 6.89 -7.99 30.49
CA ARG A 116 6.46 -8.94 31.52
C ARG A 116 7.33 -10.19 31.52
N LYS A 117 7.60 -10.76 30.34
CA LYS A 117 8.45 -11.96 30.17
C LYS A 117 9.89 -11.71 30.63
N SER A 118 10.42 -10.50 30.44
CA SER A 118 11.80 -10.15 30.80
C SER A 118 11.95 -9.46 32.16
N SER A 119 10.87 -9.27 32.92
CA SER A 119 10.86 -8.51 34.18
C SER A 119 11.80 -9.05 35.26
N SER A 120 12.05 -10.36 35.29
CA SER A 120 12.95 -11.02 36.24
C SER A 120 14.39 -11.18 35.73
N VAL A 121 14.68 -10.80 34.48
CA VAL A 121 15.98 -10.98 33.85
C VAL A 121 16.85 -9.75 34.11
N GLN A 122 17.94 -9.93 34.85
CA GLN A 122 18.88 -8.84 35.12
C GLN A 122 19.53 -8.33 33.83
N GLY A 123 19.49 -7.01 33.61
CA GLY A 123 20.04 -6.38 32.40
C GLY A 123 19.12 -6.44 31.18
N ALA A 124 17.90 -6.95 31.32
CA ALA A 124 16.91 -6.91 30.26
C ALA A 124 16.54 -5.48 29.85
N THR A 125 16.16 -5.33 28.58
CA THR A 125 15.70 -4.06 28.03
C THR A 125 14.19 -3.94 28.22
N THR A 126 13.73 -2.82 28.78
CA THR A 126 12.31 -2.48 28.91
C THR A 126 11.88 -1.59 27.75
N PHE A 127 10.82 -1.98 27.06
CA PHE A 127 10.23 -1.22 25.96
C PHE A 127 9.13 -0.30 26.48
N ILE A 128 9.23 1.01 26.24
CA ILE A 128 8.23 1.99 26.65
C ILE A 128 7.46 2.43 25.41
N PRO A 129 6.27 1.87 25.14
CA PRO A 129 5.44 2.32 24.04
C PRO A 129 4.92 3.73 24.32
N LEU A 130 5.22 4.67 23.42
CA LEU A 130 4.69 6.02 23.41
C LEU A 130 3.83 6.21 22.16
N VAL A 131 2.52 6.29 22.34
CA VAL A 131 1.56 6.37 21.24
C VAL A 131 1.29 7.83 20.86
N LEU A 132 1.20 8.10 19.56
CA LEU A 132 1.02 9.42 18.97
C LEU A 132 -0.14 9.42 17.97
N ASP A 133 -1.16 10.23 18.24
CA ASP A 133 -2.21 10.54 17.26
C ASP A 133 -1.64 11.42 16.14
N THR A 134 -1.83 10.94 14.91
CA THR A 134 -1.40 11.62 13.70
C THR A 134 -2.47 12.44 13.01
N GLY A 135 -3.74 12.25 13.37
CA GLY A 135 -4.89 12.69 12.60
C GLY A 135 -4.92 12.08 11.19
N LEU A 136 -6.01 12.28 10.47
CA LEU A 136 -6.19 11.66 9.14
C LEU A 136 -5.27 12.25 8.05
N SER A 137 -4.77 13.47 8.25
CA SER A 137 -3.90 14.19 7.31
C SER A 137 -2.41 14.14 7.66
N GLY A 138 -2.05 13.75 8.89
CA GLY A 138 -0.68 13.76 9.40
C GLY A 138 -0.23 15.09 10.03
N VAL A 139 -1.01 16.17 9.88
CA VAL A 139 -0.67 17.48 10.48
C VAL A 139 -0.66 17.41 12.00
N GLN A 140 -1.67 16.75 12.60
CA GLN A 140 -1.70 16.51 14.04
C GLN A 140 -0.48 15.69 14.49
N GLY A 141 -0.03 14.74 13.65
CA GLY A 141 1.17 13.96 13.91
C GLY A 141 2.43 14.80 14.05
N LEU A 142 2.56 15.90 13.29
CA LEU A 142 3.70 16.79 13.40
C LEU A 142 3.75 17.46 14.78
N VAL A 143 2.58 17.92 15.25
CA VAL A 143 2.41 18.53 16.58
C VAL A 143 2.72 17.50 17.68
N SER A 144 2.25 16.27 17.52
CA SER A 144 2.48 15.18 18.47
C SER A 144 3.94 14.72 18.51
N LEU A 145 4.62 14.64 17.35
CA LEU A 145 5.97 14.07 17.23
C LEU A 145 7.07 15.06 17.64
N ILE A 146 7.03 16.32 17.20
CA ILE A 146 8.14 17.27 17.40
C ILE A 146 8.59 17.39 18.87
N PRO A 147 7.70 17.47 19.87
CA PRO A 147 8.10 17.59 21.28
C PRO A 147 8.83 16.36 21.83
N VAL A 148 8.53 15.17 21.28
CA VAL A 148 9.01 13.88 21.80
C VAL A 148 10.05 13.22 20.91
N ALA A 149 10.28 13.72 19.69
CA ALA A 149 11.14 13.11 18.67
C ALA A 149 12.54 12.74 19.20
N ARG A 150 13.17 13.62 19.99
CA ARG A 150 14.51 13.37 20.58
C ARG A 150 14.53 12.26 21.63
N SER A 151 13.39 11.92 22.21
CA SER A 151 13.25 10.82 23.16
C SER A 151 12.97 9.47 22.49
N CYS A 152 12.60 9.48 21.20
CA CYS A 152 12.29 8.26 20.46
C CYS A 152 13.59 7.50 20.14
N SER A 153 13.71 6.29 20.68
CA SER A 153 14.81 5.39 20.30
C SER A 153 14.55 4.73 18.94
N VAL A 154 13.28 4.56 18.59
CA VAL A 154 12.79 4.05 17.31
C VAL A 154 11.39 4.61 17.08
N PHE A 155 11.02 4.81 15.81
CA PHE A 155 9.68 5.23 15.41
C PHE A 155 8.99 4.11 14.63
N VAL A 156 7.76 3.76 15.01
CA VAL A 156 6.97 2.70 14.39
C VAL A 156 5.69 3.30 13.81
N GLY A 157 5.47 3.10 12.51
CA GLY A 157 4.37 3.73 11.77
C GLY A 157 4.80 4.91 10.88
N PRO A 158 3.84 5.75 10.42
CA PRO A 158 2.46 5.86 10.88
C PRO A 158 1.44 4.88 10.26
N GLY A 159 1.84 4.00 9.34
CA GLY A 159 0.96 2.95 8.80
C GLY A 159 -0.06 3.42 7.75
N ARG A 160 0.10 4.64 7.22
CA ARG A 160 -0.77 5.23 6.20
C ARG A 160 0.04 6.11 5.26
N ASP A 161 -0.04 5.85 3.95
CA ASP A 161 0.82 6.49 2.94
C ASP A 161 0.80 8.04 2.99
N ARG A 162 -0.39 8.64 3.07
CA ARG A 162 -0.54 10.11 3.15
C ARG A 162 0.12 10.70 4.39
N VAL A 163 -0.04 10.01 5.51
CA VAL A 163 0.46 10.46 6.82
C VAL A 163 1.97 10.21 6.92
N ALA A 164 2.45 9.09 6.36
CA ALA A 164 3.87 8.79 6.24
C ALA A 164 4.58 9.82 5.36
N LEU A 165 3.96 10.29 4.28
CA LEU A 165 4.55 11.35 3.43
C LEU A 165 4.76 12.66 4.20
N ALA A 166 3.82 13.03 5.08
CA ALA A 166 3.93 14.22 5.89
C ALA A 166 4.95 14.08 7.04
N LEU A 167 4.96 12.93 7.72
CA LEU A 167 5.75 12.73 8.95
C LEU A 167 7.19 12.29 8.70
N THR A 168 7.42 11.40 7.73
CA THR A 168 8.73 10.77 7.50
C THR A 168 9.86 11.80 7.27
N PRO A 169 9.66 12.91 6.55
CA PRO A 169 10.70 13.95 6.43
C PRO A 169 11.14 14.52 7.78
N VAL A 170 10.23 14.69 8.74
CA VAL A 170 10.56 15.14 10.10
C VAL A 170 11.30 14.04 10.87
N VAL A 171 10.84 12.79 10.77
CA VAL A 171 11.53 11.64 11.38
C VAL A 171 12.98 11.54 10.88
N ASN A 172 13.19 11.76 9.58
CA ASN A 172 14.53 11.80 8.97
C ASN A 172 15.38 12.96 9.48
N GLN A 173 14.80 14.14 9.68
CA GLN A 173 15.50 15.31 10.23
C GLN A 173 16.05 15.06 11.64
N PHE A 174 15.37 14.24 12.44
CA PHE A 174 15.84 13.79 13.75
C PHE A 174 16.73 12.54 13.70
N ALA A 175 17.01 12.01 12.50
CA ALA A 175 17.77 10.77 12.30
C ALA A 175 17.22 9.59 13.11
N ILE A 176 15.89 9.49 13.17
CA ILE A 176 15.20 8.42 13.90
C ILE A 176 15.00 7.23 12.96
N THR A 177 15.46 6.05 13.38
CA THR A 177 15.19 4.79 12.69
C THR A 177 13.68 4.55 12.68
N GLN A 178 13.09 4.45 11.49
CA GLN A 178 11.67 4.26 11.28
C GLN A 178 11.38 2.85 10.75
N LEU A 179 10.39 2.20 11.35
CA LEU A 179 9.84 0.93 10.90
C LEU A 179 8.33 1.07 10.71
N ASP A 180 7.89 1.26 9.48
CA ASP A 180 6.45 1.36 9.17
C ASP A 180 5.80 -0.03 9.01
N TYR A 181 4.54 -0.15 9.45
CA TYR A 181 3.82 -1.42 9.48
C TYR A 181 2.75 -1.58 8.39
N ASN A 182 2.41 -0.54 7.64
CA ASN A 182 1.30 -0.59 6.67
C ASN A 182 1.44 0.39 5.46
N THR A 183 2.61 1.00 5.27
CA THR A 183 2.94 1.86 4.12
C THR A 183 3.62 1.04 3.02
N ALA A 184 2.88 0.70 1.96
CA ALA A 184 3.31 -0.23 0.91
C ALA A 184 3.85 0.46 -0.36
N GLU A 185 3.79 1.78 -0.43
CA GLU A 185 4.22 2.55 -1.61
C GLU A 185 5.71 2.40 -1.95
N GLU A 186 6.02 2.38 -3.24
CA GLU A 186 7.40 2.20 -3.72
C GLU A 186 8.29 3.42 -3.46
N LEU A 187 7.70 4.63 -3.43
CA LEU A 187 8.39 5.89 -3.18
C LEU A 187 9.25 5.86 -1.91
N PHE A 188 8.78 5.21 -0.83
CA PHE A 188 9.53 5.10 0.43
C PHE A 188 10.72 4.14 0.37
N SER A 189 10.95 3.48 -0.77
CA SER A 189 12.16 2.70 -1.03
C SER A 189 13.33 3.56 -1.49
N ASP A 190 13.12 4.83 -1.83
CA ASP A 190 14.18 5.77 -2.15
C ASP A 190 14.96 6.12 -0.87
N ARG A 191 16.24 5.72 -0.83
CA ARG A 191 17.11 5.91 0.35
C ARG A 191 17.79 7.26 0.39
N VAL A 192 17.72 8.03 -0.70
CA VAL A 192 18.14 9.43 -0.72
C VAL A 192 17.07 10.28 -0.05
N LEU A 193 15.80 10.06 -0.39
CA LEU A 193 14.67 10.79 0.21
C LEU A 193 14.29 10.28 1.60
N TYR A 194 14.37 8.96 1.81
CA TYR A 194 13.95 8.29 3.04
C TYR A 194 15.04 7.39 3.64
N PRO A 195 16.17 7.97 4.08
CA PRO A 195 17.34 7.21 4.53
C PRO A 195 17.09 6.32 5.75
N TYR A 196 16.21 6.73 6.67
CA TYR A 196 15.92 6.00 7.91
C TYR A 196 14.66 5.14 7.86
N PHE A 197 13.94 5.14 6.73
CA PHE A 197 12.72 4.37 6.56
C PHE A 197 13.01 2.88 6.34
N SER A 198 12.28 2.03 7.03
CA SER A 198 12.17 0.58 6.79
C SER A 198 10.71 0.17 6.99
N ARG A 199 10.31 -1.01 6.54
CA ARG A 199 8.93 -1.49 6.72
C ARG A 199 8.82 -2.99 6.96
N SER A 200 7.82 -3.38 7.75
CA SER A 200 7.42 -4.79 7.96
C SER A 200 6.29 -5.25 7.03
N THR A 201 5.65 -4.32 6.30
CA THR A 201 4.70 -4.64 5.23
C THR A 201 5.43 -4.83 3.90
N PRO A 202 4.99 -5.75 3.02
CA PRO A 202 5.52 -5.86 1.68
C PRO A 202 5.20 -4.65 0.79
N THR A 203 6.00 -4.45 -0.25
CA THR A 203 5.73 -3.45 -1.29
C THR A 203 4.45 -3.76 -2.08
N ASN A 204 3.80 -2.73 -2.61
CA ASN A 204 2.66 -2.87 -3.52
C ASN A 204 2.91 -3.80 -4.73
N ALA A 205 4.15 -3.92 -5.19
CA ALA A 205 4.53 -4.87 -6.24
C ALA A 205 4.15 -6.33 -5.93
N PHE A 206 4.16 -6.74 -4.66
CA PHE A 206 3.69 -8.05 -4.25
C PHE A 206 2.16 -8.08 -4.11
N ASN A 207 1.59 -7.03 -3.49
CA ASN A 207 0.15 -6.92 -3.23
C ASN A 207 -0.65 -7.03 -4.53
N TYR A 208 -0.21 -6.40 -5.62
CA TYR A 208 -1.01 -6.36 -6.85
C TYR A 208 -0.94 -7.63 -7.70
N ARG A 209 0.08 -8.48 -7.47
CA ARG A 209 0.19 -9.77 -8.18
C ARG A 209 -0.90 -10.74 -7.77
N ILE A 210 -1.37 -10.70 -6.51
CA ILE A 210 -2.41 -11.61 -6.04
C ILE A 210 -3.72 -11.42 -6.79
N TYR A 211 -4.14 -10.18 -7.03
CA TYR A 211 -5.41 -9.88 -7.71
C TYR A 211 -5.41 -10.48 -9.12
N GLY A 212 -4.30 -10.34 -9.85
CA GLY A 212 -4.15 -10.95 -11.17
C GLY A 212 -4.13 -12.48 -11.15
N GLU A 213 -3.49 -13.09 -10.15
CA GLU A 213 -3.49 -14.56 -9.98
C GLU A 213 -4.88 -15.11 -9.67
N VAL A 214 -5.65 -14.40 -8.85
CA VAL A 214 -7.03 -14.79 -8.51
C VAL A 214 -7.94 -14.66 -9.72
N CYS A 215 -7.87 -13.54 -10.45
CA CYS A 215 -8.62 -13.37 -11.69
C CYS A 215 -8.29 -14.49 -12.69
N ALA A 216 -7.02 -14.83 -12.88
CA ALA A 216 -6.60 -15.93 -13.75
C ALA A 216 -7.14 -17.29 -13.28
N TYR A 217 -7.17 -17.55 -11.96
CA TYR A 217 -7.74 -18.77 -11.40
C TYR A 217 -9.24 -18.94 -11.75
N PHE A 218 -10.01 -17.86 -11.69
CA PHE A 218 -11.43 -17.86 -12.04
C PHE A 218 -11.71 -17.67 -13.54
N ALA A 219 -10.66 -17.65 -14.38
CA ALA A 219 -10.74 -17.35 -15.82
C ALA A 219 -11.41 -16.00 -16.13
N TRP A 220 -11.20 -15.01 -15.25
CA TRP A 220 -11.62 -13.62 -15.50
C TRP A 220 -10.51 -12.86 -16.21
N GLU A 221 -10.85 -12.31 -17.37
CA GLU A 221 -9.91 -11.60 -18.24
C GLU A 221 -10.19 -10.11 -18.31
N ARG A 222 -11.33 -9.63 -17.77
CA ARG A 222 -11.74 -8.22 -17.79
C ARG A 222 -12.09 -7.69 -16.41
N VAL A 223 -11.51 -6.55 -16.06
CA VAL A 223 -11.74 -5.87 -14.78
C VAL A 223 -11.92 -4.35 -14.93
N VAL A 224 -12.60 -3.73 -13.98
CA VAL A 224 -12.61 -2.28 -13.75
C VAL A 224 -11.85 -1.99 -12.46
N ILE A 225 -11.07 -0.90 -12.45
CA ILE A 225 -10.37 -0.43 -11.25
C ILE A 225 -11.00 0.87 -10.78
N VAL A 226 -11.23 1.03 -9.49
CA VAL A 226 -11.70 2.27 -8.87
C VAL A 226 -10.63 2.75 -7.89
N GLY A 227 -10.00 3.87 -8.20
CA GLY A 227 -8.97 4.51 -7.37
C GLY A 227 -9.44 5.83 -6.78
N PHE A 228 -8.74 6.33 -5.78
CA PHE A 228 -8.96 7.67 -5.24
C PHE A 228 -8.18 8.72 -6.04
N ASP A 229 -8.77 9.88 -6.34
CA ASP A 229 -8.13 10.91 -7.19
C ASP A 229 -7.10 11.77 -6.44
N ASP A 230 -6.05 11.12 -5.95
CA ASP A 230 -4.84 11.77 -5.46
C ASP A 230 -3.60 11.12 -6.07
N GLN A 231 -2.42 11.67 -5.78
CA GLN A 231 -1.16 11.15 -6.32
C GLN A 231 -0.92 9.68 -5.94
N PHE A 232 -1.37 9.26 -4.74
CA PHE A 232 -1.20 7.89 -4.27
C PHE A 232 -2.16 6.95 -4.97
N GLY A 233 -3.45 7.28 -5.05
CA GLY A 233 -4.45 6.49 -5.75
C GLY A 233 -4.12 6.34 -7.23
N ARG A 234 -3.61 7.40 -7.89
CA ARG A 234 -3.12 7.30 -9.28
C ARG A 234 -1.94 6.35 -9.41
N ALA A 235 -0.94 6.42 -8.52
CA ALA A 235 0.20 5.50 -8.51
C ALA A 235 -0.24 4.04 -8.26
N ARG A 236 -1.18 3.82 -7.33
CA ARG A 236 -1.76 2.50 -7.04
C ARG A 236 -2.50 1.93 -8.24
N VAL A 237 -3.30 2.74 -8.92
CA VAL A 237 -4.01 2.34 -10.15
C VAL A 237 -3.01 1.96 -11.25
N GLU A 238 -1.97 2.77 -11.47
CA GLU A 238 -0.96 2.48 -12.49
C GLU A 238 -0.23 1.16 -12.22
N SER A 239 0.20 0.94 -10.98
CA SER A 239 0.89 -0.29 -10.57
C SER A 239 -0.03 -1.51 -10.65
N MET A 240 -1.31 -1.36 -10.29
CA MET A 240 -2.33 -2.40 -10.46
C MET A 240 -2.54 -2.73 -11.95
N GLN A 241 -2.69 -1.73 -12.82
CA GLN A 241 -2.83 -1.92 -14.26
C GLN A 241 -1.63 -2.67 -14.85
N LYS A 242 -0.41 -2.33 -14.42
CA LYS A 242 0.81 -3.04 -14.83
C LYS A 242 0.76 -4.51 -14.39
N SER A 243 0.34 -4.79 -13.16
CA SER A 243 0.19 -6.16 -12.66
C SER A 243 -0.84 -6.97 -13.46
N MET A 244 -1.99 -6.38 -13.77
CA MET A 244 -3.04 -7.01 -14.58
C MET A 244 -2.55 -7.36 -15.99
N ARG A 245 -1.87 -6.42 -16.66
CA ARG A 245 -1.29 -6.65 -17.99
C ARG A 245 -0.28 -7.79 -18.02
N GLN A 246 0.53 -7.94 -16.97
CA GLN A 246 1.48 -9.04 -16.84
C GLN A 246 0.80 -10.42 -16.76
N ARG A 247 -0.50 -10.47 -16.46
CA ARG A 247 -1.32 -11.69 -16.40
C ARG A 247 -2.37 -11.78 -17.51
N ASN A 248 -2.20 -11.00 -18.58
CA ASN A 248 -3.14 -10.94 -19.70
C ASN A 248 -4.57 -10.55 -19.29
N ILE A 249 -4.72 -9.82 -18.19
CA ILE A 249 -6.02 -9.29 -17.74
C ILE A 249 -6.18 -7.88 -18.30
N HIS A 250 -7.26 -7.67 -19.04
CA HIS A 250 -7.65 -6.40 -19.61
C HIS A 250 -8.35 -5.51 -18.57
N VAL A 251 -7.75 -4.36 -18.29
CA VAL A 251 -8.41 -3.31 -17.52
C VAL A 251 -9.26 -2.49 -18.47
N GLU A 252 -10.59 -2.66 -18.42
CA GLU A 252 -11.54 -1.96 -19.29
C GLU A 252 -11.50 -0.45 -19.06
N ARG A 253 -11.52 -0.05 -17.78
CA ARG A 253 -11.39 1.34 -17.37
C ARG A 253 -10.86 1.43 -15.94
N ALA A 254 -10.13 2.50 -15.66
CA ALA A 254 -9.85 2.95 -14.31
C ALA A 254 -10.65 4.23 -14.04
N HIS A 255 -11.50 4.20 -13.02
CA HIS A 255 -12.25 5.37 -12.57
C HIS A 255 -11.62 5.95 -11.32
N MET A 256 -11.55 7.28 -11.27
CA MET A 256 -10.98 8.00 -10.15
C MET A 256 -12.11 8.69 -9.37
N VAL A 257 -12.20 8.37 -8.09
CA VAL A 257 -13.17 8.97 -7.17
C VAL A 257 -12.59 10.28 -6.63
N PRO A 258 -13.20 11.45 -6.92
CA PRO A 258 -12.63 12.75 -6.58
C PRO A 258 -12.69 13.07 -5.08
N THR A 259 -13.74 12.62 -4.41
CA THR A 259 -14.05 12.91 -3.01
C THR A 259 -14.40 11.63 -2.27
N ALA A 260 -13.98 11.52 -1.01
CA ALA A 260 -14.26 10.34 -0.17
C ALA A 260 -15.68 10.36 0.42
N ASP A 261 -16.61 11.00 -0.27
CA ASP A 261 -18.00 11.15 0.13
C ASP A 261 -18.92 10.26 -0.73
N LYS A 262 -20.18 10.23 -0.33
CA LYS A 262 -21.19 9.42 -0.99
C LYS A 262 -21.42 9.84 -2.44
N GLU A 263 -21.43 11.14 -2.71
CA GLU A 263 -21.71 11.69 -4.05
C GLU A 263 -20.61 11.31 -5.04
N GLY A 264 -19.33 11.44 -4.65
CA GLY A 264 -18.19 11.05 -5.47
C GLY A 264 -18.19 9.56 -5.80
N LEU A 265 -18.49 8.70 -4.82
CA LEU A 265 -18.56 7.26 -5.05
C LEU A 265 -19.79 6.86 -5.90
N VAL A 266 -20.97 7.37 -5.59
CA VAL A 266 -22.21 7.05 -6.31
C VAL A 266 -22.12 7.48 -7.78
N SER A 267 -21.64 8.70 -8.06
CA SER A 267 -21.46 9.18 -9.43
C SER A 267 -20.49 8.30 -10.24
N THR A 268 -19.43 7.81 -9.58
CA THR A 268 -18.48 6.86 -10.17
C THR A 268 -19.14 5.51 -10.46
N MET A 269 -19.85 4.94 -9.49
CA MET A 269 -20.53 3.65 -9.63
C MET A 269 -21.65 3.68 -10.68
N GLU A 270 -22.41 4.78 -10.77
CA GLU A 270 -23.39 4.97 -11.83
C GLU A 270 -22.75 5.06 -13.21
N THR A 271 -21.57 5.70 -13.31
CA THR A 271 -20.83 5.77 -14.58
C THR A 271 -20.38 4.38 -15.01
N ILE A 272 -19.88 3.56 -14.08
CA ILE A 272 -19.51 2.16 -14.33
C ILE A 272 -20.74 1.40 -14.84
N TYR A 273 -21.86 1.48 -14.12
CA TYR A 273 -23.10 0.81 -14.50
C TYR A 273 -23.65 1.21 -15.87
N LYS A 274 -23.49 2.46 -16.28
CA LYS A 274 -23.98 2.95 -17.58
C LYS A 274 -23.05 2.62 -18.74
N LYS A 275 -21.74 2.50 -18.51
CA LYS A 275 -20.74 2.52 -19.60
C LYS A 275 -19.88 1.27 -19.72
N ASP A 276 -19.62 0.56 -18.63
CA ASP A 276 -18.67 -0.54 -18.62
C ASP A 276 -19.40 -1.89 -18.57
N ILE A 277 -18.78 -2.92 -19.15
CA ILE A 277 -19.37 -4.27 -19.23
C ILE A 277 -18.76 -5.27 -18.24
N ALA A 278 -17.62 -4.94 -17.65
CA ALA A 278 -16.96 -5.77 -16.65
C ALA A 278 -17.82 -5.95 -15.38
N ARG A 279 -17.88 -7.18 -14.88
CA ARG A 279 -18.49 -7.55 -13.61
C ARG A 279 -17.53 -7.41 -12.43
N ILE A 280 -16.22 -7.51 -12.68
CA ILE A 280 -15.19 -7.53 -11.66
C ILE A 280 -14.69 -6.10 -11.40
N ILE A 281 -14.83 -5.63 -10.16
CA ILE A 281 -14.40 -4.29 -9.74
C ILE A 281 -13.33 -4.41 -8.66
N ILE A 282 -12.19 -3.75 -8.84
CA ILE A 282 -11.10 -3.69 -7.86
C ILE A 282 -11.07 -2.32 -7.21
N LEU A 283 -11.27 -2.26 -5.89
CA LEU A 283 -11.31 -1.02 -5.13
C LEU A 283 -9.93 -0.71 -4.53
N LEU A 284 -9.42 0.48 -4.82
CA LEU A 284 -8.20 1.07 -4.26
C LEU A 284 -8.55 2.34 -3.50
N LEU A 285 -9.55 2.24 -2.62
CA LEU A 285 -10.13 3.37 -1.89
C LEU A 285 -9.73 3.32 -0.40
N PRO A 286 -9.18 4.41 0.16
CA PRO A 286 -8.78 4.49 1.57
C PRO A 286 -9.98 4.81 2.46
N PHE A 287 -11.00 3.95 2.45
CA PHE A 287 -12.26 4.16 3.15
C PHE A 287 -12.21 3.52 4.53
N TYR A 288 -12.17 4.35 5.57
CA TYR A 288 -12.14 3.96 6.98
C TYR A 288 -13.47 4.33 7.66
N ASP A 289 -13.80 3.65 8.75
CA ASP A 289 -14.92 3.95 9.65
C ASP A 289 -16.23 4.35 8.90
N ASP A 290 -16.67 5.60 9.01
CA ASP A 290 -17.91 6.09 8.40
C ASP A 290 -17.91 6.02 6.87
N ALA A 291 -16.76 6.22 6.23
CA ALA A 291 -16.66 6.07 4.78
C ALA A 291 -16.79 4.59 4.35
N ALA A 292 -16.27 3.66 5.15
CA ALA A 292 -16.47 2.23 4.93
C ALA A 292 -17.94 1.85 5.13
N LYS A 293 -18.57 2.31 6.22
CA LYS A 293 -20.01 2.13 6.47
C LYS A 293 -20.87 2.64 5.32
N MET A 294 -20.54 3.83 4.81
CA MET A 294 -21.21 4.46 3.68
C MET A 294 -21.11 3.58 2.42
N PHE A 295 -19.94 3.01 2.12
CA PHE A 295 -19.78 2.05 1.02
C PHE A 295 -20.68 0.82 1.18
N PHE A 296 -20.71 0.17 2.35
CA PHE A 296 -21.55 -1.02 2.57
C PHE A 296 -23.05 -0.73 2.48
N ASN A 297 -23.48 0.48 2.89
CA ASN A 297 -24.88 0.90 2.74
C ASN A 297 -25.32 1.02 1.26
N LEU A 298 -24.40 1.26 0.33
CA LEU A 298 -24.76 1.35 -1.09
C LEU A 298 -25.34 0.05 -1.65
N PHE A 299 -24.98 -1.11 -1.12
CA PHE A 299 -25.56 -2.40 -1.53
C PHE A 299 -27.06 -2.51 -1.21
N THR A 300 -27.52 -1.82 -0.17
CA THR A 300 -28.94 -1.74 0.19
C THR A 300 -29.68 -0.63 -0.54
N GLU A 301 -28.99 0.45 -0.89
CA GLU A 301 -29.58 1.60 -1.58
C GLU A 301 -29.70 1.39 -3.09
N PHE A 302 -28.73 0.70 -3.69
CA PHE A 302 -28.60 0.53 -5.13
C PHE A 302 -28.52 -0.94 -5.50
N SER A 303 -29.62 -1.50 -6.01
CA SER A 303 -29.72 -2.92 -6.36
C SER A 303 -28.70 -3.38 -7.41
N TYR A 304 -28.22 -2.48 -8.27
CA TYR A 304 -27.20 -2.80 -9.27
C TYR A 304 -25.83 -3.14 -8.65
N MET A 305 -25.55 -2.69 -7.42
CA MET A 305 -24.30 -3.03 -6.71
C MET A 305 -24.14 -4.55 -6.58
N ASN A 306 -25.25 -5.24 -6.35
CA ASN A 306 -25.32 -6.70 -6.18
C ASN A 306 -25.01 -7.48 -7.46
N GLN A 307 -24.89 -6.80 -8.61
CA GLN A 307 -24.54 -7.42 -9.88
C GLN A 307 -23.02 -7.60 -10.03
N TYR A 308 -22.23 -6.84 -9.26
CA TYR A 308 -20.77 -6.80 -9.35
C TYR A 308 -20.09 -7.70 -8.32
N ILE A 309 -18.87 -8.10 -8.64
CA ILE A 309 -17.96 -8.79 -7.74
C ILE A 309 -16.85 -7.82 -7.39
N PHE A 310 -16.75 -7.46 -6.10
CA PHE A 310 -15.77 -6.48 -5.64
C PHE A 310 -14.57 -7.17 -5.02
N PHE A 311 -13.37 -6.77 -5.44
CA PHE A 311 -12.18 -6.89 -4.61
C PHE A 311 -12.10 -5.66 -3.72
N LEU A 312 -12.38 -5.84 -2.43
CA LEU A 312 -12.37 -4.75 -1.46
C LEU A 312 -10.93 -4.29 -1.18
N SER A 313 -10.78 -3.02 -0.81
CA SER A 313 -9.51 -2.48 -0.30
C SER A 313 -9.21 -3.04 1.08
N ASN A 314 -7.95 -2.95 1.51
CA ASN A 314 -7.51 -3.45 2.82
C ASN A 314 -8.34 -2.86 3.97
N GLU A 315 -8.64 -1.56 3.89
CA GLU A 315 -9.43 -0.82 4.88
C GLU A 315 -10.87 -1.32 4.96
N LEU A 316 -11.50 -1.55 3.80
CA LEU A 316 -12.85 -2.10 3.72
C LEU A 316 -12.90 -3.54 4.24
N CYS A 317 -11.86 -4.34 4.00
CA CYS A 317 -11.74 -5.69 4.51
C CYS A 317 -11.61 -5.74 6.04
N GLN A 318 -10.78 -4.87 6.60
CA GLN A 318 -10.64 -4.73 8.05
C GLN A 318 -11.97 -4.27 8.68
N TYR A 319 -12.65 -3.30 8.08
CA TYR A 319 -13.98 -2.86 8.53
C TYR A 319 -15.01 -4.00 8.47
N ALA A 320 -15.07 -4.76 7.38
CA ALA A 320 -15.95 -5.92 7.23
C ALA A 320 -15.68 -7.04 8.25
N ALA A 321 -14.42 -7.21 8.65
CA ALA A 321 -14.03 -8.18 9.67
C ALA A 321 -14.56 -7.80 11.07
N SER A 322 -14.62 -6.50 11.39
CA SER A 322 -15.15 -6.01 12.67
C SER A 322 -16.66 -5.72 12.64
N HIS A 323 -17.29 -5.61 11.47
CA HIS A 323 -18.71 -5.29 11.30
C HIS A 323 -19.48 -6.36 10.48
N PRO A 324 -19.81 -7.53 11.07
CA PRO A 324 -20.51 -8.62 10.38
C PRO A 324 -21.83 -8.21 9.69
N ALA A 325 -22.59 -7.29 10.28
CA ALA A 325 -23.85 -6.81 9.72
C ALA A 325 -23.65 -6.02 8.41
N GLU A 326 -22.58 -5.22 8.32
CA GLU A 326 -22.21 -4.46 7.14
C GLU A 326 -21.61 -5.37 6.07
N ARG A 327 -20.72 -6.28 6.48
CA ARG A 327 -20.15 -7.33 5.61
C ARG A 327 -21.22 -8.14 4.88
N ASN A 328 -22.30 -8.51 5.58
CA ASN A 328 -23.40 -9.30 5.01
C ASN A 328 -24.11 -8.62 3.81
N LYS A 329 -23.97 -7.29 3.66
CA LYS A 329 -24.54 -6.54 2.53
C LYS A 329 -23.74 -6.74 1.25
N ALA A 330 -22.42 -6.96 1.35
CA ALA A 330 -21.50 -7.07 0.22
C ALA A 330 -21.08 -8.53 -0.07
N GLN A 331 -22.06 -9.42 -0.20
CA GLN A 331 -21.79 -10.83 -0.50
C GLN A 331 -21.02 -11.01 -1.81
N SER A 332 -20.26 -12.10 -1.92
CA SER A 332 -19.39 -12.38 -3.07
C SER A 332 -18.23 -11.39 -3.27
N SER A 333 -18.06 -10.42 -2.37
CA SER A 333 -16.88 -9.57 -2.37
C SER A 333 -15.68 -10.32 -1.80
N PHE A 334 -14.49 -10.01 -2.29
CA PHE A 334 -13.25 -10.62 -1.90
C PHE A 334 -12.41 -9.72 -1.02
N CYS A 335 -11.68 -10.36 -0.12
CA CYS A 335 -10.70 -9.69 0.72
C CYS A 335 -9.32 -10.35 0.64
N VAL A 336 -8.32 -9.49 0.58
CA VAL A 336 -6.90 -9.85 0.67
C VAL A 336 -6.38 -9.33 2.00
N PHE A 337 -5.76 -10.20 2.78
CA PHE A 337 -5.22 -9.84 4.10
C PHE A 337 -3.87 -10.53 4.35
N PRO A 338 -3.02 -10.01 5.24
CA PRO A 338 -1.78 -10.69 5.61
C PRO A 338 -2.07 -12.13 6.08
N TYR A 339 -1.38 -13.12 5.51
CA TYR A 339 -1.62 -14.50 5.90
C TYR A 339 -0.97 -14.80 7.25
N VAL A 340 -1.78 -15.27 8.19
CA VAL A 340 -1.36 -15.82 9.48
C VAL A 340 -1.88 -17.25 9.58
N LEU A 341 -1.07 -18.16 10.14
CA LEU A 341 -1.55 -19.51 10.42
C LEU A 341 -2.69 -19.43 11.46
N PRO A 342 -3.87 -20.03 11.22
CA PRO A 342 -5.00 -19.93 12.14
C PRO A 342 -4.66 -20.29 13.59
N LYS A 343 -3.83 -21.33 13.78
CA LYS A 343 -3.34 -21.75 15.11
C LYS A 343 -2.51 -20.67 15.81
N GLN A 344 -1.68 -19.92 15.07
CA GLN A 344 -0.89 -18.83 15.65
C GLN A 344 -1.80 -17.67 16.06
N LEU A 345 -2.79 -17.33 15.23
CA LEU A 345 -3.77 -16.27 15.53
C LEU A 345 -4.63 -16.63 16.75
N GLU A 346 -5.06 -17.88 16.87
CA GLU A 346 -5.78 -18.37 18.05
C GLU A 346 -4.91 -18.31 19.32
N THR A 347 -3.64 -18.74 19.20
CA THR A 347 -2.70 -18.75 20.33
C THR A 347 -2.46 -17.34 20.87
N ILE A 348 -2.16 -16.37 20.00
CA ILE A 348 -1.89 -15.00 20.45
C ILE A 348 -3.13 -14.32 21.04
N ASN A 349 -4.33 -14.57 20.49
CA ASN A 349 -5.57 -14.06 21.06
C ASN A 349 -5.86 -14.67 22.43
N LYS A 350 -5.63 -15.97 22.60
CA LYS A 350 -5.79 -16.65 23.89
C LYS A 350 -4.80 -16.12 24.93
N GLU A 351 -3.54 -15.94 24.57
CA GLU A 351 -2.54 -15.31 25.44
C GLU A 351 -2.91 -13.86 25.79
N ALA A 352 -3.41 -13.09 24.82
CA ALA A 352 -3.82 -11.70 25.04
C ALA A 352 -4.97 -11.60 26.04
N ALA A 353 -6.01 -12.43 25.86
CA ALA A 353 -7.15 -12.50 26.77
C ALA A 353 -6.75 -12.88 28.21
N GLN A 354 -5.77 -13.76 28.37
CA GLN A 354 -5.30 -14.25 29.69
C GLN A 354 -4.22 -13.35 30.32
N SER A 355 -3.64 -12.43 29.55
CA SER A 355 -2.52 -11.61 30.02
C SER A 355 -2.89 -10.59 31.09
N GLY A 356 -4.14 -10.10 31.12
CA GLY A 356 -4.54 -8.98 31.98
C GLY A 356 -3.86 -7.65 31.62
N LEU A 357 -3.22 -7.54 30.45
CA LEU A 357 -2.51 -6.34 30.00
C LEU A 357 -3.42 -5.28 29.39
N TYR A 358 -4.68 -5.62 29.08
CA TYR A 358 -5.62 -4.73 28.39
C TYR A 358 -5.82 -3.38 29.10
N LYS A 359 -5.86 -3.37 30.43
CA LYS A 359 -6.01 -2.12 31.20
C LYS A 359 -4.84 -1.17 30.98
N GLU A 360 -3.63 -1.71 30.88
CA GLU A 360 -2.42 -0.93 30.63
C GLU A 360 -2.33 -0.48 29.17
N GLN A 361 -2.74 -1.35 28.24
CA GLN A 361 -2.87 -1.00 26.82
C GLN A 361 -3.82 0.18 26.62
N ALA A 362 -5.03 0.10 27.17
CA ALA A 362 -6.02 1.17 27.11
C ALA A 362 -5.49 2.47 27.73
N ARG A 363 -4.79 2.40 28.87
CA ARG A 363 -4.16 3.57 29.50
C ARG A 363 -3.15 4.25 28.57
N ILE A 364 -2.32 3.49 27.86
CA ILE A 364 -1.33 4.02 26.91
C ILE A 364 -2.03 4.69 25.72
N LEU A 365 -3.07 4.06 25.17
CA LEU A 365 -3.86 4.62 24.06
C LEU A 365 -4.57 5.92 24.45
N LEU A 366 -5.20 5.96 25.63
CA LEU A 366 -5.84 7.16 26.18
C LEU A 366 -4.85 8.32 26.31
N GLN A 367 -3.62 8.04 26.78
CA GLN A 367 -2.55 9.05 26.87
C GLN A 367 -2.05 9.52 25.50
N GLY A 368 -2.16 8.68 24.47
CA GLY A 368 -1.77 8.98 23.10
C GLY A 368 -2.82 9.70 22.25
N GLY A 369 -4.00 10.00 22.82
CA GLY A 369 -5.07 10.72 22.13
C GLY A 369 -6.19 9.84 21.54
N PHE A 370 -6.19 8.53 21.79
CA PHE A 370 -7.12 7.56 21.19
C PHE A 370 -8.36 7.28 22.06
N ALA A 371 -8.88 8.30 22.75
CA ALA A 371 -9.97 8.10 23.71
C ALA A 371 -11.26 7.59 23.05
N ALA A 372 -11.63 8.18 21.91
CA ALA A 372 -12.82 7.78 21.17
C ALA A 372 -12.70 6.34 20.65
N GLU A 373 -11.51 5.93 20.19
CA GLU A 373 -11.25 4.60 19.64
C GLU A 373 -11.25 3.53 20.72
N VAL A 374 -10.75 3.84 21.92
CA VAL A 374 -10.84 2.93 23.07
C VAL A 374 -12.29 2.64 23.46
N ASP A 375 -13.18 3.62 23.31
CA ASP A 375 -14.60 3.48 23.63
C ASP A 375 -15.40 2.77 22.53
N ARG A 376 -15.08 3.01 21.24
CA ARG A 376 -15.90 2.55 20.09
C ARG A 376 -15.38 1.32 19.35
N CYS A 377 -14.09 1.02 19.42
CA CYS A 377 -13.45 -0.02 18.59
C CYS A 377 -13.27 -1.34 19.35
N ASN A 378 -13.19 -2.47 18.63
CA ASN A 378 -12.91 -3.77 19.24
C ASN A 378 -11.40 -4.01 19.33
N LEU A 379 -10.80 -3.55 20.42
CA LEU A 379 -9.37 -3.64 20.71
C LEU A 379 -8.95 -4.94 21.40
N THR A 380 -9.87 -5.84 21.73
CA THR A 380 -9.55 -7.08 22.46
C THR A 380 -9.17 -8.24 21.55
N THR A 381 -9.49 -8.12 20.25
CA THR A 381 -9.26 -9.17 19.25
C THR A 381 -8.16 -8.73 18.29
N ILE A 382 -7.12 -9.55 18.17
CA ILE A 382 -6.06 -9.41 17.17
C ILE A 382 -6.52 -10.12 15.89
N ARG A 383 -6.53 -9.40 14.77
CA ARG A 383 -6.97 -9.90 13.46
C ARG A 383 -5.77 -10.12 12.54
N SER A 384 -5.99 -10.86 11.45
CA SER A 384 -4.98 -11.04 10.40
C SER A 384 -4.53 -9.71 9.78
N GLY A 385 -5.39 -8.69 9.78
CA GLY A 385 -5.07 -7.34 9.33
C GLY A 385 -3.96 -6.66 10.15
N ASP A 386 -3.77 -7.06 11.41
CA ASP A 386 -2.80 -6.46 12.34
C ASP A 386 -1.42 -7.13 12.25
N ALA A 387 -1.29 -8.17 11.43
CA ALA A 387 -0.17 -9.09 11.53
C ALA A 387 1.19 -8.46 11.19
N PHE A 388 1.23 -7.55 10.20
CA PHE A 388 2.45 -6.82 9.89
C PHE A 388 2.84 -5.80 10.96
N ALA A 389 1.87 -5.28 11.72
CA ALA A 389 2.14 -4.45 12.89
C ALA A 389 2.80 -5.27 14.00
N ILE A 390 2.27 -6.46 14.28
CA ILE A 390 2.89 -7.38 15.24
C ILE A 390 4.32 -7.78 14.81
N ASP A 391 4.53 -8.07 13.52
CA ASP A 391 5.86 -8.32 12.98
C ASP A 391 6.80 -7.12 13.12
N ALA A 392 6.29 -5.89 13.00
CA ALA A 392 7.06 -4.68 13.29
C ALA A 392 7.49 -4.62 14.77
N ALA A 393 6.59 -4.94 15.71
CA ALA A 393 6.93 -4.98 17.12
C ALA A 393 8.01 -6.04 17.43
N TYR A 394 7.90 -7.24 16.85
CA TYR A 394 8.94 -8.28 16.98
C TYR A 394 10.28 -7.85 16.37
N THR A 395 10.24 -7.17 15.22
CA THR A 395 11.44 -6.61 14.56
C THR A 395 12.14 -5.59 15.46
N VAL A 396 11.37 -4.71 16.12
CA VAL A 396 11.93 -3.74 17.07
C VAL A 396 12.56 -4.45 18.26
N ILE A 397 11.87 -5.43 18.86
CA ILE A 397 12.39 -6.18 20.00
C ILE A 397 13.71 -6.88 19.65
N ASP A 398 13.75 -7.59 18.53
CA ASP A 398 14.96 -8.28 18.06
C ASP A 398 16.11 -7.32 17.76
N SER A 399 15.87 -6.27 16.97
CA SER A 399 16.90 -5.31 16.59
C SER A 399 17.50 -4.59 17.80
N VAL A 400 16.66 -4.22 18.77
CA VAL A 400 17.10 -3.61 20.03
C VAL A 400 17.92 -4.58 20.85
N ASN A 401 17.46 -5.82 21.04
CA ASN A 401 18.20 -6.83 21.80
C ASN A 401 19.58 -7.10 21.18
N ARG A 402 19.66 -7.24 19.85
CA ARG A 402 20.94 -7.41 19.14
C ARG A 402 21.85 -6.19 19.29
N ALA A 403 21.32 -4.98 19.17
CA ALA A 403 22.09 -3.75 19.34
C ALA A 403 22.64 -3.61 20.78
N VAL A 404 21.80 -3.89 21.78
CA VAL A 404 22.14 -3.88 23.20
C VAL A 404 23.23 -4.89 23.53
N ASN A 405 23.14 -6.11 22.99
CA ASN A 405 24.14 -7.16 23.17
C ASN A 405 25.48 -6.82 22.50
N ALA A 406 25.44 -6.08 21.39
CA ALA A 406 26.63 -5.56 20.72
C ALA A 406 27.21 -4.29 21.38
N GLY A 407 26.66 -3.82 22.50
CA GLY A 407 27.16 -2.63 23.21
C GLY A 407 26.86 -1.32 22.49
N VAL A 408 25.89 -1.30 21.57
CA VAL A 408 25.53 -0.11 20.80
C VAL A 408 24.83 0.92 21.68
N ASN A 409 25.25 2.18 21.55
CA ASN A 409 24.59 3.29 22.22
C ASN A 409 23.26 3.64 21.52
N LEU A 410 22.14 3.47 22.24
CA LEU A 410 20.79 3.75 21.76
C LEU A 410 20.35 5.22 21.93
N ASN A 411 21.20 6.10 22.46
CA ASN A 411 20.94 7.54 22.52
C ASN A 411 20.84 8.17 21.12
N ARG A 412 21.41 7.51 20.09
CA ARG A 412 21.23 7.88 18.69
C ARG A 412 20.39 6.80 18.00
N SER A 413 19.14 7.13 17.71
CA SER A 413 18.22 6.20 17.05
C SER A 413 18.75 5.64 15.73
N ALA A 414 19.46 6.44 14.93
CA ALA A 414 20.13 6.02 13.70
C ALA A 414 21.04 4.78 13.84
N ASN A 415 21.61 4.53 15.02
CA ASN A 415 22.48 3.37 15.25
C ASN A 415 21.69 2.04 15.15
N LEU A 416 20.38 2.07 15.37
CA LEU A 416 19.50 0.91 15.28
C LEU A 416 19.19 0.51 13.83
N LEU A 417 19.38 1.41 12.85
CA LEU A 417 18.98 1.21 11.46
C LEU A 417 19.61 -0.04 10.84
N SER A 418 20.91 -0.25 11.08
CA SER A 418 21.62 -1.43 10.56
C SER A 418 21.10 -2.74 11.16
N TYR A 419 20.64 -2.71 12.41
CA TYR A 419 20.06 -3.87 13.07
C TYR A 419 18.68 -4.18 12.51
N VAL A 420 17.84 -3.16 12.30
CA VAL A 420 16.53 -3.30 11.65
C VAL A 420 16.68 -3.88 10.23
N ARG A 421 17.64 -3.36 9.45
CA ARG A 421 17.93 -3.81 8.06
C ARG A 421 18.77 -5.09 7.95
N ALA A 422 18.94 -5.78 9.07
CA ALA A 422 19.56 -7.10 9.15
C ALA A 422 18.67 -8.09 9.92
N THR A 423 17.41 -7.72 10.18
CA THR A 423 16.46 -8.57 10.88
C THR A 423 16.05 -9.74 10.00
N SER A 424 16.09 -10.95 10.58
CA SER A 424 15.45 -12.15 10.03
C SER A 424 14.77 -12.88 11.18
N LEU A 425 13.45 -13.03 11.09
CA LEU A 425 12.62 -13.54 12.18
C LEU A 425 11.54 -14.47 11.62
N ASP A 426 11.16 -15.45 12.43
CA ASP A 426 9.89 -16.16 12.26
C ASP A 426 8.82 -15.43 13.07
N GLY A 427 8.14 -14.49 12.41
CA GLY A 427 7.11 -13.66 13.02
C GLY A 427 5.73 -14.30 13.00
N LEU A 428 4.69 -13.48 13.17
CA LEU A 428 3.30 -13.93 13.12
C LEU A 428 2.89 -14.35 11.70
N THR A 429 3.47 -13.74 10.68
CA THR A 429 3.20 -14.09 9.26
C THR A 429 4.20 -15.09 8.68
N GLY A 430 4.98 -15.74 9.54
CA GLY A 430 6.05 -16.69 9.19
C GLY A 430 7.42 -16.03 9.00
N ASN A 431 8.38 -16.78 8.46
CA ASN A 431 9.76 -16.32 8.29
C ASN A 431 9.89 -15.22 7.23
N PHE A 432 10.37 -14.04 7.64
CA PHE A 432 10.70 -12.92 6.78
C PHE A 432 12.06 -12.28 7.15
N SER A 433 12.60 -11.50 6.23
CA SER A 433 13.72 -10.60 6.51
C SER A 433 13.43 -9.18 6.04
N ILE A 434 14.09 -8.21 6.69
CA ILE A 434 14.16 -6.83 6.22
C ILE A 434 15.52 -6.66 5.58
N ASP A 435 15.53 -6.39 4.27
CA ASP A 435 16.75 -6.27 3.51
C ASP A 435 17.54 -5.00 3.82
N LYS A 436 18.73 -4.88 3.23
CA LYS A 436 19.60 -3.71 3.38
C LYS A 436 18.99 -2.41 2.86
N THR A 437 17.98 -2.50 2.00
CA THR A 437 17.24 -1.31 1.60
C THR A 437 16.30 -0.92 2.73
N GLY A 438 15.72 -1.85 3.48
CA GLY A 438 14.68 -1.60 4.48
C GLY A 438 13.31 -2.08 4.01
N ASN A 439 13.29 -2.95 3.00
CA ASN A 439 12.09 -3.58 2.50
C ASN A 439 12.00 -5.01 2.99
N ARG A 440 10.77 -5.45 3.26
CA ARG A 440 10.49 -6.84 3.55
C ARG A 440 10.64 -7.69 2.29
N ASP A 441 11.33 -8.82 2.41
CA ASP A 441 11.71 -9.69 1.29
C ASP A 441 10.60 -10.65 0.81
N VAL A 442 9.66 -10.99 1.69
CA VAL A 442 8.61 -11.98 1.46
C VAL A 442 7.23 -11.40 1.75
N ALA A 443 6.32 -11.70 0.84
CA ALA A 443 4.91 -11.43 0.95
C ALA A 443 4.11 -12.73 0.99
N SER A 444 3.16 -12.81 1.91
CA SER A 444 2.23 -13.93 2.07
C SER A 444 0.86 -13.39 2.45
N PHE A 445 -0.13 -13.69 1.61
CA PHE A 445 -1.49 -13.13 1.72
C PHE A 445 -2.53 -14.25 1.74
N GLY A 446 -3.52 -14.11 2.60
CA GLY A 446 -4.73 -14.92 2.62
C GLY A 446 -5.80 -14.28 1.74
N PHE A 447 -6.67 -15.12 1.21
CA PHE A 447 -7.78 -14.69 0.38
C PHE A 447 -9.07 -15.33 0.88
N ASP A 448 -10.09 -14.51 1.12
CA ASP A 448 -11.42 -14.98 1.48
C ASP A 448 -12.52 -14.26 0.70
N ILE A 449 -13.70 -14.86 0.69
CA ILE A 449 -14.91 -14.32 0.10
C ILE A 449 -15.96 -14.09 1.19
N GLN A 450 -16.65 -12.95 1.10
CA GLN A 450 -17.72 -12.58 2.03
C GLN A 450 -18.98 -13.40 1.71
N MET A 451 -19.48 -14.16 2.68
CA MET A 451 -20.72 -14.94 2.60
C MET A 451 -21.71 -14.49 3.68
N ILE A 452 -22.94 -15.01 3.62
CA ILE A 452 -23.94 -14.75 4.66
C ILE A 452 -23.42 -15.25 6.00
N ASN A 453 -23.30 -14.33 6.96
CA ASN A 453 -22.90 -14.57 8.36
C ASN A 453 -21.48 -15.11 8.57
N ARG A 454 -20.66 -15.28 7.53
CA ARG A 454 -19.28 -15.78 7.65
C ARG A 454 -18.42 -15.39 6.45
N THR A 455 -17.13 -15.70 6.51
CA THR A 455 -16.25 -15.69 5.33
C THR A 455 -15.86 -17.13 4.97
N LEU A 456 -15.57 -17.36 3.69
CA LEU A 456 -14.99 -18.62 3.22
C LEU A 456 -13.55 -18.36 2.79
N TYR A 457 -12.60 -18.97 3.50
CA TYR A 457 -11.20 -18.90 3.15
C TYR A 457 -10.93 -19.71 1.88
N LEU A 458 -10.43 -19.04 0.84
CA LEU A 458 -10.27 -19.62 -0.49
C LEU A 458 -8.87 -20.15 -0.73
N GLY A 459 -7.85 -19.48 -0.21
CA GLY A 459 -6.49 -19.86 -0.51
C GLY A 459 -5.43 -18.89 -0.03
N ARG A 460 -4.19 -19.25 -0.33
CA ARG A 460 -2.99 -18.50 0.06
C ARG A 460 -2.21 -18.11 -1.18
N TRP A 461 -1.74 -16.88 -1.18
CA TRP A 461 -0.70 -16.42 -2.09
C TRP A 461 0.63 -16.27 -1.34
N ASN A 462 1.73 -16.77 -1.90
CA ASN A 462 3.06 -16.67 -1.31
C ASN A 462 4.11 -16.39 -2.40
N SER A 463 4.83 -15.28 -2.24
CA SER A 463 5.90 -14.83 -3.16
C SER A 463 7.07 -15.81 -3.34
N ARG A 464 7.33 -16.70 -2.39
CA ARG A 464 8.40 -17.72 -2.44
C ARG A 464 7.93 -19.06 -3.04
N GLN A 465 6.65 -19.20 -3.37
CA GLN A 465 6.09 -20.46 -3.89
C GLN A 465 5.79 -20.38 -5.39
N SER A 466 5.87 -21.53 -6.07
CA SER A 466 5.42 -21.73 -7.45
C SER A 466 4.50 -22.95 -7.51
N PRO A 467 3.23 -22.83 -7.95
CA PRO A 467 2.54 -21.57 -8.23
C PRO A 467 2.42 -20.70 -6.97
N SER A 468 2.43 -19.38 -7.15
CA SER A 468 2.39 -18.44 -6.02
C SER A 468 1.01 -18.41 -5.36
N PHE A 469 -0.08 -18.54 -6.12
CA PHE A 469 -1.43 -18.72 -5.58
C PHE A 469 -1.79 -20.20 -5.47
N ARG A 470 -2.33 -20.61 -4.34
CA ARG A 470 -2.89 -21.95 -4.10
C ARG A 470 -4.29 -21.83 -3.54
N PHE A 471 -5.26 -22.29 -4.33
CA PHE A 471 -6.65 -22.43 -3.89
C PHE A 471 -6.78 -23.68 -3.02
N THR A 472 -7.37 -23.55 -1.84
CA THR A 472 -7.49 -24.61 -0.83
C THR A 472 -8.91 -24.79 -0.29
N ALA A 473 -9.87 -23.95 -0.69
CA ALA A 473 -11.26 -24.15 -0.30
C ALA A 473 -11.79 -25.48 -0.84
N THR A 474 -12.33 -26.30 0.07
CA THR A 474 -13.01 -27.56 -0.27
C THR A 474 -14.51 -27.36 -0.46
N GLU A 475 -15.06 -26.30 0.13
CA GLU A 475 -16.46 -25.93 -0.01
C GLU A 475 -16.67 -25.08 -1.28
N PRO A 476 -17.71 -25.36 -2.09
CA PRO A 476 -18.01 -24.54 -3.26
C PRO A 476 -18.44 -23.13 -2.84
N ILE A 477 -18.03 -22.14 -3.64
CA ILE A 477 -18.49 -20.75 -3.47
C ILE A 477 -19.97 -20.70 -3.85
N VAL A 478 -20.79 -20.13 -2.96
CA VAL A 478 -22.17 -19.75 -3.28
C VAL A 478 -22.15 -18.25 -3.55
N TRP A 479 -22.35 -17.89 -4.81
CA TRP A 479 -22.37 -16.50 -5.26
C TRP A 479 -23.67 -15.83 -4.85
N MET A 480 -23.72 -14.49 -4.94
CA MET A 480 -24.88 -13.70 -4.53
C MET A 480 -26.16 -14.06 -5.30
N THR A 481 -26.02 -14.62 -6.50
CA THR A 481 -27.13 -15.15 -7.31
C THR A 481 -27.71 -16.48 -6.79
N GLY A 482 -27.10 -17.08 -5.76
CA GLY A 482 -27.38 -18.43 -5.29
C GLY A 482 -26.73 -19.53 -6.13
N SER A 483 -26.08 -19.18 -7.26
CA SER A 483 -25.36 -20.13 -8.10
C SER A 483 -24.06 -20.60 -7.44
N LYS A 484 -23.61 -21.80 -7.81
CA LYS A 484 -22.28 -22.33 -7.49
C LYS A 484 -21.28 -22.19 -8.66
N GLU A 485 -21.78 -21.83 -9.84
CA GLU A 485 -20.96 -21.59 -11.02
C GLU A 485 -20.30 -20.23 -10.92
N VAL A 486 -19.02 -20.18 -11.31
CA VAL A 486 -18.24 -18.94 -11.34
C VAL A 486 -18.91 -17.98 -12.35
N PRO A 487 -19.34 -16.78 -11.93
CA PRO A 487 -19.93 -15.81 -12.84
C PRO A 487 -18.91 -15.40 -13.90
N ALA A 488 -19.37 -15.17 -15.13
CA ALA A 488 -18.53 -14.56 -16.17
C ALA A 488 -17.98 -13.20 -15.71
N ASP A 489 -16.87 -12.77 -16.29
CA ASP A 489 -16.29 -11.46 -16.02
C ASP A 489 -17.03 -10.31 -16.74
N THR A 490 -17.99 -10.61 -17.62
CA THR A 490 -18.84 -9.62 -18.31
C THR A 490 -20.35 -9.86 -18.11
N PHE A 491 -21.14 -8.80 -18.28
CA PHE A 491 -22.62 -8.89 -18.34
C PHE A 491 -23.19 -9.26 -19.72
N ARG A 492 -22.36 -9.25 -20.76
CA ARG A 492 -22.78 -9.56 -22.13
C ARG A 492 -21.99 -10.75 -22.66
N ASP A 493 -22.69 -11.68 -23.31
CA ASP A 493 -22.07 -12.68 -24.15
C ASP A 493 -21.47 -11.97 -25.37
N ILE A 494 -20.14 -11.87 -25.43
CA ILE A 494 -19.47 -11.33 -26.60
C ILE A 494 -19.45 -12.43 -27.66
N GLN A 495 -20.45 -12.44 -28.54
CA GLN A 495 -20.35 -13.18 -29.79
C GLN A 495 -19.48 -12.37 -30.76
N PHE A 496 -18.27 -12.85 -31.04
CA PHE A 496 -17.51 -12.36 -32.18
C PHE A 496 -18.25 -12.80 -33.45
N ILE A 497 -19.06 -11.91 -34.03
CA ILE A 497 -19.53 -12.08 -35.39
C ILE A 497 -18.30 -11.81 -36.27
N LEU A 498 -17.59 -12.88 -36.64
CA LEU A 498 -16.65 -12.87 -37.76
C LEU A 498 -17.46 -12.71 -39.06
N GLY A 499 -18.00 -11.50 -39.24
CA GLY A 499 -18.57 -11.07 -40.50
C GLY A 499 -17.42 -10.67 -41.41
N THR A 500 -17.20 -11.41 -42.50
CA THR A 500 -16.40 -10.91 -43.61
C THR A 500 -17.06 -9.60 -44.07
N THR A 501 -16.44 -8.45 -43.79
CA THR A 501 -16.96 -7.11 -44.12
C THR A 501 -17.07 -6.82 -45.61
N VAL A 502 -16.74 -7.81 -46.45
CA VAL A 502 -16.92 -7.73 -47.89
C VAL A 502 -17.79 -8.92 -48.29
N SER A 503 -19.10 -8.73 -48.35
CA SER A 503 -19.88 -9.50 -49.31
C SER A 503 -19.30 -9.12 -50.67
N ALA A 504 -18.69 -10.08 -51.37
CA ALA A 504 -18.14 -9.84 -52.69
C ALA A 504 -19.27 -9.24 -53.55
N SER A 505 -19.16 -7.95 -53.87
CA SER A 505 -20.12 -7.26 -54.72
C SER A 505 -20.22 -8.07 -56.02
N PRO A 506 -21.42 -8.51 -56.44
CA PRO A 506 -21.58 -9.22 -57.70
C PRO A 506 -20.96 -8.46 -58.88
N GLY A 507 -20.97 -7.12 -58.83
CA GLY A 507 -20.30 -6.26 -59.82
C GLY A 507 -18.78 -6.43 -59.84
N THR A 508 -18.13 -6.59 -58.69
CA THR A 508 -16.67 -6.80 -58.61
C THR A 508 -16.27 -8.18 -59.12
N ILE A 509 -17.07 -9.21 -58.86
CA ILE A 509 -16.85 -10.55 -59.40
C ILE A 509 -16.98 -10.52 -60.93
N VAL A 510 -18.04 -9.90 -61.45
CA VAL A 510 -18.27 -9.78 -62.90
C VAL A 510 -17.15 -8.99 -63.59
N LEU A 511 -16.72 -7.86 -63.02
CA LEU A 511 -15.59 -7.08 -63.54
C LEU A 511 -14.28 -7.88 -63.56
N SER A 512 -14.02 -8.67 -62.52
CA SER A 512 -12.81 -9.51 -62.43
C SER A 512 -12.84 -10.63 -63.47
N VAL A 513 -13.99 -11.27 -63.66
CA VAL A 513 -14.18 -12.33 -64.68
C VAL A 513 -14.06 -11.74 -66.09
N LEU A 514 -14.68 -10.59 -66.37
CA LEU A 514 -14.56 -9.89 -67.66
C LEU A 514 -13.12 -9.47 -67.94
N GLY A 515 -12.40 -8.97 -66.93
CA GLY A 515 -10.98 -8.63 -67.05
C GLY A 515 -10.11 -9.86 -67.39
N PHE A 516 -10.41 -11.01 -66.77
CA PHE A 516 -9.72 -12.27 -67.04
C PHE A 516 -10.01 -12.82 -68.44
N VAL A 517 -11.27 -12.79 -68.88
CA VAL A 517 -11.66 -13.18 -70.24
C VAL A 517 -11.02 -12.25 -71.28
N GLY A 518 -11.00 -10.94 -71.01
CA GLY A 518 -10.35 -9.96 -71.87
C GLY A 518 -8.85 -10.20 -72.02
N THR A 519 -8.15 -10.53 -70.92
CA THR A 519 -6.72 -10.85 -70.97
C THR A 519 -6.44 -12.13 -71.76
N ILE A 520 -7.27 -13.18 -71.61
CA ILE A 520 -7.16 -14.40 -72.42
C ILE A 520 -7.38 -14.10 -73.90
N ALA A 521 -8.37 -13.27 -74.25
CA ALA A 521 -8.65 -12.90 -75.63
C ALA A 521 -7.49 -12.13 -76.28
N VAL A 522 -6.90 -11.17 -75.56
CA VAL A 522 -5.70 -10.44 -76.01
C VAL A 522 -4.52 -11.40 -76.17
N PHE A 523 -4.31 -12.31 -75.22
CA PHE A 523 -3.24 -13.30 -75.31
C PHE A 523 -3.42 -14.23 -76.52
N ALA A 524 -4.64 -14.70 -76.78
CA ALA A 524 -4.95 -15.52 -77.95
C ALA A 524 -4.75 -14.76 -79.27
N PHE A 525 -5.11 -13.48 -79.32
CA PHE A 525 -4.85 -12.62 -80.48
C PHE A 525 -3.36 -12.44 -80.73
N CYS A 526 -2.59 -12.07 -79.70
CA CYS A 526 -1.13 -11.92 -79.77
C CYS A 526 -0.45 -13.21 -80.19
N TYR A 527 -0.88 -14.36 -79.64
CA TYR A 527 -0.36 -15.67 -80.00
C TYR A 527 -0.67 -16.04 -81.46
N ARG A 528 -1.89 -15.77 -81.93
CA ARG A 528 -2.28 -16.04 -83.32
C ARG A 528 -1.48 -15.16 -84.29
N HIS A 529 -1.28 -13.88 -83.97
CA HIS A 529 -0.45 -12.97 -84.75
C HIS A 529 1.02 -13.43 -84.78
N TYR A 530 1.59 -13.78 -83.62
CA TYR A 530 2.94 -14.33 -83.52
C TYR A 530 3.12 -15.60 -84.36
N LYS A 531 2.16 -16.52 -84.30
CA LYS A 531 2.18 -17.76 -85.10
C LYS A 531 2.15 -17.46 -86.60
N LEU A 532 1.36 -16.46 -87.02
CA LEU A 532 1.26 -16.05 -88.43
C LEU A 532 2.56 -15.41 -88.92
N GLN A 533 3.18 -14.52 -88.13
CA GLN A 533 4.50 -13.96 -88.45
C GLN A 533 5.57 -15.05 -88.56
N LYS A 534 5.56 -16.03 -87.65
CA LYS A 534 6.52 -17.14 -87.67
C LYS A 534 6.32 -18.09 -88.85
N LEU A 535 5.07 -18.31 -89.27
CA LEU A 535 4.76 -19.06 -90.50
C LEU A 535 5.23 -18.30 -91.75
N VAL A 536 5.07 -16.98 -91.80
CA VAL A 536 5.60 -16.15 -92.89
C VAL A 536 7.13 -16.21 -92.91
N GLU A 537 7.79 -16.07 -91.76
CA GLU A 537 9.26 -16.17 -91.65
C GLU A 537 9.79 -17.55 -92.09
N LEU A 538 9.14 -18.64 -91.66
CA LEU A 538 9.49 -20.00 -92.09
C LEU A 538 9.21 -20.23 -93.57
N SER A 539 8.14 -19.65 -94.13
CA SER A 539 7.84 -19.74 -95.57
C SER A 539 8.87 -19.00 -96.41
N LEU A 540 9.36 -17.85 -95.95
CA LEU A 540 10.45 -17.09 -96.56
C LEU A 540 11.79 -17.82 -96.48
N GLN A 541 12.03 -18.62 -95.44
CA GLN A 541 13.22 -19.47 -95.33
C GLN A 541 13.13 -20.75 -96.18
N SER A 542 11.92 -21.28 -96.43
CA SER A 542 11.73 -22.56 -97.12
C SER A 542 11.56 -22.45 -98.64
N ASN A 543 11.33 -21.25 -99.19
CA ASN A 543 11.21 -21.05 -100.64
C ASN A 543 12.37 -20.20 -101.18
N CYS A 544 13.00 -20.74 -102.23
CA CYS A 544 14.09 -20.17 -103.01
C CYS A 544 13.67 -18.87 -103.74
N VAL A 545 13.54 -17.78 -103.00
CA VAL A 545 13.50 -16.42 -103.54
C VAL A 545 14.70 -15.68 -102.94
N PRO A 546 15.61 -15.11 -103.74
CA PRO A 546 16.80 -14.45 -103.22
C PRO A 546 16.39 -13.13 -102.55
N VAL A 547 16.14 -13.18 -101.24
CA VAL A 547 15.91 -12.00 -100.42
C VAL A 547 17.29 -11.42 -100.09
N THR A 548 17.52 -10.17 -100.48
CA THR A 548 18.77 -9.46 -100.20
C THR A 548 18.95 -9.25 -98.69
N GLU A 549 20.21 -9.27 -98.20
CA GLU A 549 20.54 -9.11 -96.76
C GLU A 549 19.92 -7.86 -96.12
N GLU A 550 19.66 -6.83 -96.94
CA GLU A 550 19.07 -5.55 -96.55
C GLU A 550 17.58 -5.67 -96.17
N GLU A 551 16.81 -6.52 -96.86
CA GLU A 551 15.38 -6.75 -96.55
C GLU A 551 15.20 -7.60 -95.28
N MET A 552 16.10 -8.57 -95.06
CA MET A 552 16.16 -9.34 -93.81
C MET A 552 16.52 -8.46 -92.61
N ARG A 553 17.39 -7.45 -92.78
CA ARG A 553 17.71 -6.48 -91.72
C ARG A 553 16.55 -5.55 -91.38
N ARG A 554 15.75 -5.12 -92.38
CA ARG A 554 14.55 -4.29 -92.15
C ARG A 554 13.45 -5.04 -91.41
N LEU A 555 13.21 -6.32 -91.74
CA LEU A 555 12.25 -7.17 -91.02
C LEU A 555 12.67 -7.42 -89.56
N ARG A 556 13.97 -7.39 -89.26
CA ARG A 556 14.54 -7.47 -87.90
C ARG A 556 14.67 -6.12 -87.18
N GLY A 557 14.33 -5.01 -87.83
CA GLY A 557 14.31 -3.67 -87.23
C GLY A 557 15.68 -2.98 -87.06
N ALA A 558 16.69 -3.27 -87.90
CA ALA A 558 18.01 -2.63 -87.82
C ALA A 558 18.26 -1.60 -88.95
N HIS A 559 18.90 -0.46 -88.65
CA HIS A 559 19.19 0.66 -89.60
C HIS A 559 20.51 0.51 -90.38
N ALA A 560 20.57 1.07 -91.60
CA ALA A 560 21.63 0.90 -92.62
C ALA A 560 22.89 1.78 -92.45
N LEU A 561 24.05 1.28 -92.91
CA LEU A 561 25.36 1.98 -92.98
C LEU A 561 25.57 2.64 -94.35
N LYS A 562 26.14 3.86 -94.38
CA LYS A 562 26.44 4.64 -95.61
C LYS A 562 27.74 4.17 -96.29
N PRO A 563 27.83 4.18 -97.63
CA PRO A 563 29.07 3.87 -98.34
C PRO A 563 29.97 5.09 -98.59
N GLU A 564 31.29 4.86 -98.60
CA GLU A 564 32.36 5.78 -99.02
C GLU A 564 32.59 5.74 -100.53
N VAL A 565 32.80 6.96 -101.08
CA VAL A 565 33.20 7.43 -102.43
C VAL A 565 32.29 7.06 -103.60
#